data_AF-A0A8J2ERB0-F1
#
_entry.id   AF-A0A8J2ERB0-F1
#
_cell.length_a   1.000
_cell.length_b   1.000
_cell.length_c   1.000
_cell.angle_alpha   90.00
_cell.angle_beta   90.00
_cell.angle_gamma   90.00
#
_symmetry.space_group_name_H-M   'P 1'
#
loop_
_entity.id
_entity.type
_entity.pdbx_description
1 polymer ?
#
loop_
_entity_poly.entity_id
_entity_poly.type
_entity_poly.pdbx_seq_one_letter_code
_entity_poly.pdbx_strand_id
1 'polypeptide(L)'
;VFSSASVVRCPNPAYFESDTVSLSLLVGNPAYLRISSPSALFTYIPRFGVAHITPEIGSLEGGTKVRILVATRPMPLAVADLQCVFGNQRVPAQVVAVEEDVFARPERTDASGGSVEGQELHQNATNGTVGKAATSGDAEGDGSSNSSATALHVPRAKGYHVECETPSAANLPRVTDSETPCACSKYWTQALPSGDFFYCNDYCCTVPQLVVNSTDASDLRGSQPWCQTTNPLCDSGPSHGGVGWGYCKEPTAQSSFPVCVRILETAASFVQVDEIQDPCWFQFNYFQRPYLDFVSPPSGPNKGGSLLTLHVRNVPRLFDGNALRCRFESYVTEARWVSDSQVQCVTPSVYYTMDPVSVDVYLSVNGGEDYFTGDPTPTRYTFVPTADALSMAPDFGPQMGGTAMRLTLPTYYDGYTPSACCFGVNILVTAVPADTTGRVFVCSTPPWYSSPAVVPVGLLQADGSCDLDPQTAFTYV
;
A
#
# COMPACT_ATOMS: atom_id res chain seq x y z
N VAL A 1 -18.30 23.65 33.42
CA VAL A 1 -19.71 23.58 32.98
C VAL A 1 -20.43 22.49 33.75
N PHE A 2 -21.43 22.86 34.54
CA PHE A 2 -22.30 21.89 35.20
C PHE A 2 -23.18 21.22 34.15
N SER A 3 -23.13 19.89 34.04
CA SER A 3 -23.90 19.14 33.04
C SER A 3 -25.12 18.47 33.66
N SER A 4 -25.03 18.01 34.91
CA SER A 4 -26.13 17.43 35.68
C SER A 4 -25.78 17.43 37.18
N ALA A 5 -26.74 17.03 38.02
CA ALA A 5 -26.55 16.89 39.48
C ALA A 5 -25.36 15.99 39.90
N SER A 6 -24.87 15.13 39.02
CA SER A 6 -23.76 14.21 39.26
C SER A 6 -22.57 14.40 38.30
N VAL A 7 -22.64 15.33 37.36
CA VAL A 7 -21.63 15.49 36.30
C VAL A 7 -21.24 16.95 36.12
N VAL A 8 -19.94 17.22 36.30
CA VAL A 8 -19.30 18.50 35.98
C VAL A 8 -18.28 18.28 34.88
N ARG A 9 -18.32 19.10 33.84
CA ARG A 9 -17.35 19.11 32.73
C ARG A 9 -16.41 20.29 32.90
N CYS A 10 -15.11 20.05 33.01
CA CYS A 10 -14.11 21.10 33.07
C CYS A 10 -13.21 21.01 31.83
N PRO A 11 -12.84 22.13 31.20
CA PRO A 11 -11.77 22.11 30.21
C PRO A 11 -10.48 21.66 30.91
N ASN A 12 -9.79 20.70 30.30
CA ASN A 12 -8.49 20.23 30.81
C ASN A 12 -7.40 21.17 30.27
N PRO A 13 -6.59 21.81 31.14
CA PRO A 13 -5.50 22.66 30.68
C PRO A 13 -4.42 21.83 29.97
N ALA A 14 -3.72 22.46 29.02
CA ALA A 14 -2.57 21.83 28.35
C ALA A 14 -1.43 21.64 29.35
N TYR A 15 -0.81 20.45 29.31
CA TYR A 15 0.35 20.10 30.12
C TYR A 15 1.30 19.27 29.25
N PHE A 16 2.58 19.64 29.25
CA PHE A 16 3.57 19.15 28.27
C PHE A 16 4.44 18.01 28.80
N GLU A 17 4.29 17.66 30.08
CA GLU A 17 5.03 16.58 30.73
C GLU A 17 4.10 15.44 31.13
N SER A 18 4.63 14.24 31.29
CA SER A 18 3.87 13.11 31.83
C SER A 18 3.86 13.20 33.35
N ASP A 19 2.70 13.46 33.97
CA ASP A 19 2.58 13.52 35.42
C ASP A 19 1.17 13.15 35.89
N THR A 20 1.05 12.64 37.12
CA THR A 20 -0.24 12.34 37.74
C THR A 20 -0.58 13.38 38.80
N VAL A 21 -1.61 14.18 38.53
CA VAL A 21 -2.08 15.25 39.40
C VAL A 21 -3.35 14.84 40.15
N SER A 22 -3.50 15.31 41.39
CA SER A 22 -4.74 15.14 42.14
C SER A 22 -5.82 16.11 41.64
N LEU A 23 -7.01 15.60 41.33
CA LEU A 23 -8.15 16.43 40.96
C LEU A 23 -8.89 16.94 42.20
N SER A 24 -9.22 18.23 42.19
CA SER A 24 -10.14 18.80 43.16
C SER A 24 -11.15 19.72 42.50
N LEU A 25 -12.43 19.50 42.77
CA LEU A 25 -13.52 20.34 42.30
C LEU A 25 -13.71 21.51 43.26
N LEU A 26 -13.65 22.74 42.74
CA LEU A 26 -13.95 23.96 43.48
C LEU A 26 -15.37 24.40 43.17
N VAL A 27 -16.20 24.57 44.21
CA VAL A 27 -17.61 24.97 44.10
C VAL A 27 -17.83 26.33 44.76
N GLY A 28 -18.52 27.23 44.03
CA GLY A 28 -18.83 28.60 44.45
C GLY A 28 -18.20 29.66 43.56
N ASN A 29 -18.72 30.89 43.60
CA ASN A 29 -18.09 32.06 43.02
C ASN A 29 -18.20 33.24 44.01
N PRO A 30 -17.13 33.57 44.78
CA PRO A 30 -15.82 32.92 44.81
C PRO A 30 -15.89 31.48 45.34
N ALA A 31 -14.92 30.63 44.99
CA ALA A 31 -14.89 29.23 45.42
C ALA A 31 -14.72 29.12 46.94
N TYR A 32 -15.69 28.53 47.63
CA TYR A 32 -15.68 28.36 49.08
C TYR A 32 -15.66 26.89 49.52
N LEU A 33 -15.91 25.95 48.60
CA LEU A 33 -15.91 24.52 48.88
C LEU A 33 -14.94 23.80 47.93
N ARG A 34 -13.99 23.06 48.49
CA ARG A 34 -13.08 22.17 47.75
C ARG A 34 -13.47 20.73 48.02
N ILE A 35 -13.83 20.01 46.96
CA ILE A 35 -14.12 18.58 46.99
C ILE A 35 -12.93 17.87 46.35
N SER A 36 -12.23 17.04 47.12
CA SER A 36 -11.09 16.25 46.64
C SER A 36 -11.19 14.84 47.19
N SER A 37 -10.84 13.85 46.37
CA SER A 37 -10.68 12.47 46.81
C SER A 37 -9.23 12.04 46.55
N PRO A 38 -8.58 11.29 47.45
CA PRO A 38 -7.26 10.70 47.19
C PRO A 38 -7.28 9.70 46.02
N SER A 39 -8.45 9.17 45.66
CA SER A 39 -8.63 8.33 44.47
C SER A 39 -8.92 9.11 43.18
N ALA A 40 -9.15 10.43 43.27
CA ALA A 40 -9.37 11.28 42.10
C ALA A 40 -8.03 11.77 41.57
N LEU A 41 -7.38 10.91 40.78
CA LEU A 41 -6.12 11.18 40.10
C LEU A 41 -6.39 11.43 38.62
N PHE A 42 -5.61 12.31 38.01
CA PHE A 42 -5.58 12.56 36.58
C PHE A 42 -4.16 12.46 36.08
N THR A 43 -3.93 11.61 35.09
CA THR A 43 -2.60 11.41 34.51
C THR A 43 -2.51 12.12 33.17
N TYR A 44 -1.57 13.05 33.05
CA TYR A 44 -1.12 13.57 31.77
C TYR A 44 -0.19 12.56 31.13
N ILE A 45 -0.48 12.24 29.87
CA ILE A 45 0.28 11.29 29.06
C ILE A 45 0.93 12.11 27.92
N PRO A 46 2.20 11.87 27.59
CA PRO A 46 2.87 12.63 26.55
C PRO A 46 2.19 12.37 25.20
N ARG A 47 2.18 13.37 24.32
CA ARG A 47 1.63 13.21 22.97
C ARG A 47 2.41 12.10 22.24
N PHE A 48 1.68 11.18 21.61
CA PHE A 48 2.27 10.16 20.75
C PHE A 48 2.66 10.80 19.42
N GLY A 49 3.95 10.80 19.10
CA GLY A 49 4.43 11.17 17.78
C GLY A 49 4.36 9.95 16.87
N VAL A 50 3.46 9.97 15.88
CA VAL A 50 3.57 9.03 14.76
C VAL A 50 4.84 9.38 14.00
N ALA A 51 5.67 8.39 13.71
CA ALA A 51 6.89 8.56 12.94
C ALA A 51 6.67 8.26 11.46
N HIS A 52 5.98 7.14 11.16
CA HIS A 52 5.53 6.77 9.82
C HIS A 52 4.40 5.73 9.91
N ILE A 53 3.68 5.53 8.80
CA ILE A 53 2.66 4.50 8.64
C ILE A 53 2.98 3.64 7.41
N THR A 54 2.76 2.33 7.50
CA THR A 54 2.98 1.40 6.39
C THR A 54 1.88 0.34 6.40
N PRO A 55 1.14 0.13 5.30
CA PRO A 55 1.18 0.90 4.07
C PRO A 55 0.45 2.24 4.24
N GLU A 56 0.74 3.20 3.36
CA GLU A 56 0.04 4.50 3.33
C GLU A 56 -1.30 4.44 2.59
N ILE A 57 -1.67 3.28 2.03
CA ILE A 57 -2.85 3.10 1.21
C ILE A 57 -3.58 1.78 1.53
N GLY A 58 -4.88 1.72 1.28
CA GLY A 58 -5.68 0.48 1.43
C GLY A 58 -7.06 0.50 0.78
N SER A 59 -7.77 -0.62 0.84
CA SER A 59 -9.07 -0.78 0.18
C SER A 59 -10.17 0.05 0.86
N LEU A 60 -11.05 0.68 0.08
CA LEU A 60 -12.29 1.33 0.58
C LEU A 60 -13.18 0.41 1.41
N GLU A 61 -13.09 -0.91 1.20
CA GLU A 61 -13.81 -1.92 1.99
C GLU A 61 -13.34 -1.94 3.46
N GLY A 62 -12.13 -1.47 3.76
CA GLY A 62 -11.46 -1.57 5.05
C GLY A 62 -10.72 -2.90 5.21
N GLY A 63 -10.21 -3.16 6.41
CA GLY A 63 -9.51 -4.40 6.76
C GLY A 63 -8.03 -4.42 6.40
N THR A 64 -7.52 -3.43 5.65
CA THR A 64 -6.08 -3.28 5.41
C THR A 64 -5.36 -3.15 6.75
N LYS A 65 -4.35 -4.00 6.97
CA LYS A 65 -3.50 -3.95 8.16
C LYS A 65 -2.48 -2.84 8.00
N VAL A 66 -2.46 -1.94 8.97
CA VAL A 66 -1.55 -0.79 9.00
C VAL A 66 -0.65 -0.91 10.21
N ARG A 67 0.66 -0.87 9.96
CA ARG A 67 1.70 -0.79 10.97
C ARG A 67 2.13 0.67 11.13
N ILE A 68 2.06 1.17 12.34
CA ILE A 68 2.38 2.55 12.70
C ILE A 68 3.59 2.53 13.63
N LEU A 69 4.67 3.20 13.25
CA LEU A 69 5.79 3.43 14.15
C LEU A 69 5.48 4.64 15.02
N VAL A 70 5.49 4.45 16.33
CA VAL A 70 5.28 5.49 17.33
C VAL A 70 6.58 5.73 18.07
N ALA A 71 7.05 6.97 18.09
CA ALA A 71 8.19 7.37 18.90
C ALA A 71 7.68 8.03 20.19
N THR A 72 8.11 7.51 21.35
CA THR A 72 7.79 8.12 22.65
C THR A 72 9.06 8.41 23.46
N ARG A 73 9.00 9.49 24.26
CA ARG A 73 9.91 9.67 25.41
C ARG A 73 9.66 8.54 26.41
N PRO A 74 10.64 8.14 27.25
CA PRO A 74 10.65 6.85 27.96
C PRO A 74 9.43 6.64 28.87
N MET A 75 8.37 6.09 28.29
CA MET A 75 7.18 5.58 28.96
C MET A 75 6.79 4.28 28.25
N PRO A 76 6.59 3.17 28.99
CA PRO A 76 6.27 1.89 28.40
C PRO A 76 4.83 1.90 27.85
N LEU A 77 4.69 2.02 26.53
CA LEU A 77 3.41 1.88 25.81
C LEU A 77 2.76 0.50 25.94
N ALA A 78 3.52 -0.52 26.38
CA ALA A 78 3.06 -1.91 26.51
C ALA A 78 1.93 -2.12 27.55
N VAL A 79 1.53 -1.08 28.29
CA VAL A 79 0.49 -1.14 29.34
C VAL A 79 -0.75 -0.33 28.95
N ALA A 80 -0.73 0.40 27.83
CA ALA A 80 -1.85 1.26 27.41
C ALA A 80 -2.76 0.52 26.41
N ASP A 81 -4.06 0.57 26.63
CA ASP A 81 -5.06 0.17 25.64
C ASP A 81 -5.07 1.23 24.53
N LEU A 82 -4.38 1.00 23.42
CA LEU A 82 -4.28 1.96 22.33
C LEU A 82 -5.41 1.80 21.29
N GLN A 83 -5.75 2.90 20.63
CA GLN A 83 -6.66 2.95 19.49
C GLN A 83 -6.03 3.73 18.35
N CYS A 84 -6.05 3.16 17.15
CA CYS A 84 -5.79 3.93 15.94
C CYS A 84 -7.04 4.72 15.58
N VAL A 85 -6.84 5.95 15.12
CA VAL A 85 -7.90 6.85 14.69
C VAL A 85 -7.67 7.22 13.24
N PHE A 86 -8.61 6.82 12.38
CA PHE A 86 -8.65 7.16 10.96
C PHE A 86 -9.74 8.21 10.75
N GLY A 87 -9.34 9.47 10.57
CA GLY A 87 -10.25 10.61 10.60
C GLY A 87 -10.91 10.76 11.98
N ASN A 88 -12.15 10.28 12.13
CA ASN A 88 -12.87 10.22 13.40
C ASN A 88 -13.21 8.79 13.85
N GLN A 89 -12.88 7.79 13.05
CA GLN A 89 -13.19 6.39 13.35
C GLN A 89 -12.08 5.80 14.19
N ARG A 90 -12.46 5.13 15.29
CA ARG A 90 -11.54 4.51 16.25
C ARG A 90 -11.56 3.00 16.03
N VAL A 91 -10.37 2.40 15.92
CA VAL A 91 -10.20 0.96 15.81
C VAL A 91 -9.22 0.47 16.88
N PRO A 92 -9.39 -0.75 17.42
CA PRO A 92 -8.45 -1.33 18.38
C PRO A 92 -7.03 -1.39 17.81
N ALA A 93 -6.04 -1.17 18.66
CA ALA A 93 -4.63 -1.22 18.29
C ALA A 93 -3.87 -2.23 19.14
N GLN A 94 -2.85 -2.87 18.55
CA GLN A 94 -1.99 -3.82 19.25
C GLN A 94 -0.51 -3.48 19.05
N VAL A 95 0.28 -3.50 20.12
CA VAL A 95 1.74 -3.34 20.01
C VAL A 95 2.33 -4.67 19.57
N VAL A 96 2.95 -4.70 18.39
CA VAL A 96 3.51 -5.93 17.78
C VAL A 96 5.03 -6.03 17.90
N ALA A 97 5.73 -4.91 18.02
CA ALA A 97 7.17 -4.88 18.23
C ALA A 97 7.62 -3.59 18.94
N VAL A 98 8.82 -3.63 19.53
CA VAL A 98 9.46 -2.48 20.19
C VAL A 98 10.89 -2.36 19.67
N GLU A 99 11.26 -1.17 19.22
CA GLU A 99 12.61 -0.80 18.82
C GLU A 99 13.28 0.02 19.91
N GLU A 100 14.53 -0.33 20.23
CA GLU A 100 15.38 0.48 21.10
C GLU A 100 16.15 1.49 20.23
N ASP A 101 16.26 2.74 20.72
CA ASP A 101 17.03 3.83 20.08
C ASP A 101 16.48 4.37 18.74
N VAL A 102 15.22 4.83 18.71
CA VAL A 102 14.68 5.57 17.55
C VAL A 102 15.01 7.07 17.65
N PHE A 103 15.46 7.69 16.55
CA PHE A 103 15.61 9.14 16.48
C PHE A 103 14.22 9.80 16.48
N ALA A 104 13.80 10.34 17.63
CA ALA A 104 12.67 11.24 17.68
C ALA A 104 12.97 12.47 16.81
N ARG A 105 12.02 12.87 15.93
CA ARG A 105 12.13 14.12 15.18
C ARG A 105 12.21 15.27 16.20
N PRO A 106 13.14 16.23 16.07
CA PRO A 106 13.20 17.34 17.01
C PRO A 106 11.91 18.14 16.92
N GLU A 107 11.19 18.26 18.04
CA GLU A 107 10.09 19.21 18.19
C GLU A 107 10.63 20.60 17.84
N ARG A 108 9.95 21.31 16.95
CA ARG A 108 10.29 22.68 16.61
C ARG A 108 10.18 23.50 17.89
N THR A 109 11.30 23.85 18.48
CA THR A 109 11.35 24.87 19.51
C THR A 109 11.19 26.20 18.80
N ASP A 110 10.08 26.89 19.06
CA ASP A 110 9.91 28.28 18.64
C ASP A 110 10.94 29.13 19.39
N ALA A 111 12.10 29.31 18.76
CA ALA A 111 13.06 30.32 19.11
C ALA A 111 13.38 31.12 17.85
N SER A 112 13.03 32.39 17.92
CA SER A 112 13.29 33.46 16.95
C SER A 112 14.70 33.46 16.36
N GLY A 113 14.76 33.52 15.02
CA GLY A 113 15.82 34.22 14.27
C GLY A 113 17.06 33.40 13.88
N GLY A 114 17.28 33.25 12.57
CA GLY A 114 18.58 32.90 12.00
C GLY A 114 18.51 31.88 10.86
N SER A 115 18.50 32.39 9.63
CA SER A 115 18.70 31.63 8.39
C SER A 115 20.09 30.98 8.35
N VAL A 116 20.17 29.67 8.10
CA VAL A 116 21.36 29.04 7.52
C VAL A 116 20.92 27.95 6.53
N GLU A 117 21.24 28.17 5.25
CA GLU A 117 21.21 27.18 4.18
C GLU A 117 22.14 26.00 4.52
N GLY A 118 21.71 24.77 4.22
CA GLY A 118 22.52 23.56 4.43
C GLY A 118 22.14 22.47 3.45
N GLN A 119 22.96 22.33 2.42
CA GLN A 119 22.88 21.37 1.32
C GLN A 119 22.74 19.90 1.76
N GLU A 120 22.00 19.15 0.97
CA GLU A 120 21.99 17.69 0.94
C GLU A 120 23.40 17.13 0.74
N LEU A 121 23.82 16.21 1.61
CA LEU A 121 24.99 15.36 1.38
C LEU A 121 24.52 13.93 1.13
N HIS A 122 24.51 13.56 -0.16
CA HIS A 122 24.63 12.18 -0.60
C HIS A 122 25.91 11.55 -0.01
N GLN A 123 25.80 10.37 0.60
CA GLN A 123 26.96 9.52 0.82
C GLN A 123 26.74 8.16 0.12
N ASN A 124 27.42 8.04 -1.02
CA ASN A 124 27.75 6.79 -1.67
C ASN A 124 28.78 6.03 -0.82
N ALA A 125 28.46 4.80 -0.44
CA ALA A 125 29.42 3.88 0.13
C ALA A 125 30.25 3.22 -0.98
N THR A 126 31.59 3.35 -0.91
CA THR A 126 32.52 2.45 -1.60
C THR A 126 33.70 2.05 -0.70
N ASN A 127 34.05 0.77 -0.80
CA ASN A 127 35.09 0.01 -0.10
C ASN A 127 36.51 0.58 -0.18
N GLY A 128 37.35 0.26 0.82
CA GLY A 128 38.81 0.27 0.63
C GLY A 128 39.70 0.21 1.89
N THR A 129 40.02 -1.01 2.33
CA THR A 129 41.36 -1.51 2.77
C THR A 129 42.31 -0.68 3.68
N VAL A 130 42.57 -1.28 4.86
CA VAL A 130 43.87 -1.59 5.53
C VAL A 130 45.06 -0.61 5.43
N GLY A 131 45.52 -0.15 6.60
CA GLY A 131 46.88 0.38 6.81
C GLY A 131 47.23 0.56 8.30
N LYS A 132 48.18 -0.23 8.80
CA LYS A 132 48.81 -0.20 10.15
C LYS A 132 50.06 0.71 10.13
N ALA A 133 50.31 1.46 11.24
CA ALA A 133 51.61 1.76 11.88
C ALA A 133 51.42 2.93 12.89
N ALA A 134 51.61 2.78 14.22
CA ALA A 134 52.88 2.89 14.98
C ALA A 134 53.51 4.31 14.91
N THR A 135 53.95 5.01 15.95
CA THR A 135 54.34 4.72 17.35
C THR A 135 54.70 6.03 18.10
N SER A 136 54.60 5.98 19.44
CA SER A 136 55.48 6.57 20.48
C SER A 136 55.59 8.09 20.73
N GLY A 137 55.50 8.47 22.02
CA GLY A 137 56.13 9.68 22.58
C GLY A 137 55.52 10.17 23.90
N ASP A 138 56.18 9.87 25.02
CA ASP A 138 55.80 10.08 26.43
C ASP A 138 55.59 11.54 26.91
N ALA A 139 54.75 11.72 27.93
CA ALA A 139 55.13 12.19 29.29
C ALA A 139 54.01 12.97 30.02
N GLU A 140 53.83 12.59 31.29
CA GLU A 140 52.89 13.13 32.29
C GLU A 140 53.13 14.60 32.64
N GLY A 141 52.03 15.30 32.97
CA GLY A 141 52.04 16.65 33.53
C GLY A 141 50.64 17.06 33.99
N ASP A 142 50.35 16.72 35.24
CA ASP A 142 49.11 16.93 35.98
C ASP A 142 48.72 18.42 36.12
N GLY A 143 47.44 18.75 36.02
CA GLY A 143 46.98 20.15 36.02
C GLY A 143 45.51 20.37 35.66
N SER A 144 44.61 19.79 36.47
CA SER A 144 43.17 20.05 36.58
C SER A 144 42.65 21.39 36.02
N SER A 145 41.76 21.33 35.03
CA SER A 145 40.65 22.27 34.89
C SER A 145 39.38 21.51 34.54
N ASN A 146 38.52 21.33 35.56
CA ASN A 146 37.15 20.85 35.45
C ASN A 146 36.38 21.64 34.38
N SER A 147 36.15 21.02 33.22
CA SER A 147 34.96 21.28 32.42
C SER A 147 34.14 20.00 32.41
N SER A 148 33.33 19.84 33.46
CA SER A 148 32.23 18.88 33.48
C SER A 148 31.25 19.24 32.37
N ALA A 149 31.54 18.79 31.15
CA ALA A 149 30.52 18.58 30.15
C ALA A 149 29.68 17.41 30.69
N THR A 150 28.64 17.73 31.45
CA THR A 150 27.51 16.83 31.64
C THR A 150 27.07 16.44 30.24
N ALA A 151 27.45 15.22 29.81
CA ALA A 151 26.84 14.60 28.66
C ALA A 151 25.34 14.62 28.93
N LEU A 152 24.62 15.49 28.23
CA LEU A 152 23.19 15.58 28.31
C LEU A 152 22.70 14.18 27.96
N HIS A 153 22.22 13.44 28.96
CA HIS A 153 21.70 12.11 28.76
C HIS A 153 20.39 12.29 28.00
N VAL A 154 20.47 12.40 26.67
CA VAL A 154 19.29 12.43 25.81
C VAL A 154 18.57 11.12 26.11
N PRO A 155 17.35 11.17 26.68
CA PRO A 155 16.63 9.95 26.98
C PRO A 155 16.43 9.21 25.66
N ARG A 156 16.97 8.00 25.55
CA ARG A 156 16.80 7.14 24.38
C ARG A 156 15.31 6.94 24.16
N ALA A 157 14.79 7.47 23.06
CA ALA A 157 13.39 7.29 22.70
C ALA A 157 13.17 5.83 22.27
N LYS A 158 12.05 5.25 22.71
CA LYS A 158 11.65 3.91 22.28
C LYS A 158 10.68 4.03 21.11
N GLY A 159 10.88 3.20 20.09
CA GLY A 159 9.96 3.01 18.99
C GLY A 159 8.99 1.88 19.30
N TYR A 160 7.71 2.08 19.02
CA TYR A 160 6.68 1.04 19.16
C TYR A 160 6.00 0.83 17.82
N HIS A 161 6.00 -0.40 17.34
CA HIS A 161 5.22 -0.81 16.18
C HIS A 161 3.82 -1.18 16.65
N VAL A 162 2.84 -0.37 16.24
CA VAL A 162 1.43 -0.54 16.56
C VAL A 162 0.70 -1.01 15.30
N GLU A 163 -0.04 -2.10 15.38
CA GLU A 163 -0.83 -2.66 14.28
C GLU A 163 -2.33 -2.45 14.50
N CYS A 164 -3.01 -2.05 13.43
CA CYS A 164 -4.44 -1.76 13.40
C CYS A 164 -5.06 -2.16 12.06
N GLU A 165 -6.32 -2.58 12.06
CA GLU A 165 -7.09 -2.79 10.82
C GLU A 165 -7.88 -1.53 10.46
N THR A 166 -7.77 -1.09 9.22
CA THR A 166 -8.47 0.12 8.76
C THR A 166 -9.99 -0.07 8.78
N PRO A 167 -10.76 0.94 9.21
CA PRO A 167 -12.21 0.89 9.10
C PRO A 167 -12.63 0.98 7.62
N SER A 168 -13.81 0.45 7.30
CA SER A 168 -14.43 0.68 6.00
C SER A 168 -14.61 2.18 5.75
N ALA A 169 -14.31 2.62 4.53
CA ALA A 169 -14.48 4.01 4.14
C ALA A 169 -15.95 4.46 4.17
N ALA A 170 -16.92 3.53 4.17
CA ALA A 170 -18.33 3.83 4.38
C ALA A 170 -18.64 4.37 5.80
N ASN A 171 -17.72 4.20 6.75
CA ASN A 171 -17.85 4.70 8.13
C ASN A 171 -17.12 6.02 8.35
N LEU A 172 -16.36 6.52 7.36
CA LEU A 172 -15.64 7.78 7.46
C LEU A 172 -16.55 8.95 7.06
N PRO A 173 -16.62 10.05 7.83
CA PRO A 173 -17.33 11.26 7.43
C PRO A 173 -16.85 11.78 6.09
N ARG A 174 -17.80 12.29 5.31
CA ARG A 174 -17.51 13.04 4.09
C ARG A 174 -17.43 14.52 4.40
N VAL A 175 -16.86 15.27 3.48
CA VAL A 175 -16.81 16.74 3.58
C VAL A 175 -17.54 17.39 2.43
N THR A 176 -17.99 18.62 2.65
CA THR A 176 -18.57 19.45 1.60
C THR A 176 -17.52 19.91 0.59
N ASP A 177 -17.95 20.11 -0.66
CA ASP A 177 -17.15 20.66 -1.74
C ASP A 177 -17.12 22.20 -1.65
N SER A 178 -16.43 22.72 -0.63
CA SER A 178 -16.32 24.15 -0.31
C SER A 178 -14.90 24.54 0.11
N GLU A 179 -14.54 25.82 -0.04
CA GLU A 179 -13.22 26.34 0.38
C GLU A 179 -12.93 26.09 1.87
N THR A 180 -13.98 26.09 2.69
CA THR A 180 -13.99 25.59 4.06
C THR A 180 -14.78 24.29 4.14
N PRO A 181 -14.14 23.11 4.04
CA PRO A 181 -14.83 21.82 4.00
C PRO A 181 -15.47 21.50 5.34
N CYS A 182 -16.76 21.14 5.31
CA CYS A 182 -17.54 20.84 6.51
C CYS A 182 -17.91 19.37 6.61
N ALA A 183 -17.91 18.82 7.82
CA ALA A 183 -18.23 17.42 8.06
C ALA A 183 -19.72 17.12 7.83
N CYS A 184 -19.98 16.17 6.93
CA CYS A 184 -21.28 15.60 6.66
C CYS A 184 -21.72 14.65 7.79
N SER A 185 -23.00 14.71 8.13
CA SER A 185 -23.67 13.80 9.05
C SER A 185 -24.05 12.50 8.34
N LYS A 186 -23.97 11.37 9.06
CA LYS A 186 -24.59 10.10 8.64
C LYS A 186 -25.99 10.04 9.23
N TYR A 187 -26.94 9.43 8.52
CA TYR A 187 -28.33 9.28 8.96
C TYR A 187 -29.05 10.62 9.11
N TRP A 188 -29.55 11.15 8.01
CA TRP A 188 -30.33 12.38 7.99
C TRP A 188 -31.59 12.23 7.14
N THR A 189 -32.55 13.13 7.35
CA THR A 189 -33.83 13.12 6.65
C THR A 189 -34.14 14.49 6.05
N GLN A 190 -34.82 14.48 4.92
CA GLN A 190 -35.29 15.70 4.24
C GLN A 190 -36.77 15.56 3.90
N ALA A 191 -37.56 16.57 4.27
CA ALA A 191 -38.95 16.67 3.82
C ALA A 191 -39.01 17.04 2.34
N LEU A 192 -39.79 16.29 1.56
CA LEU A 192 -40.01 16.52 0.14
C LEU A 192 -41.24 17.40 -0.09
N PRO A 193 -41.31 18.16 -1.21
CA PRO A 193 -42.48 18.96 -1.55
C PRO A 193 -43.78 18.16 -1.68
N SER A 194 -43.70 16.84 -1.94
CA SER A 194 -44.86 15.93 -1.98
C SER A 194 -45.48 15.66 -0.61
N GLY A 195 -44.81 16.04 0.49
CA GLY A 195 -45.19 15.67 1.86
C GLY A 195 -44.53 14.39 2.36
N ASP A 196 -43.77 13.68 1.52
CA ASP A 196 -43.00 12.50 1.89
C ASP A 196 -41.64 12.86 2.52
N PHE A 197 -40.96 11.88 3.12
CA PHE A 197 -39.61 12.06 3.67
C PHE A 197 -38.59 11.22 2.89
N PHE A 198 -37.46 11.85 2.54
CA PHE A 198 -36.28 11.16 2.07
C PHE A 198 -35.37 10.81 3.26
N TYR A 199 -34.92 9.55 3.31
CA TYR A 199 -34.02 9.04 4.35
C TYR A 199 -32.67 8.70 3.71
N CYS A 200 -31.61 9.32 4.20
CA CYS A 200 -30.25 9.03 3.78
C CYS A 200 -29.51 8.29 4.89
N ASN A 201 -29.05 7.06 4.61
CA ASN A 201 -28.29 6.24 5.57
C ASN A 201 -26.77 6.36 5.41
N ASP A 202 -26.34 7.08 4.37
CA ASP A 202 -24.94 7.36 4.07
C ASP A 202 -24.60 8.83 4.34
N TYR A 203 -23.34 9.19 4.16
CA TYR A 203 -22.89 10.58 4.31
C TYR A 203 -23.27 11.45 3.11
N CYS A 204 -23.22 10.90 1.90
CA CYS A 204 -23.59 11.57 0.65
C CYS A 204 -24.81 10.87 0.05
N CYS A 205 -25.86 11.60 -0.29
CA CYS A 205 -27.01 11.04 -1.01
C CYS A 205 -27.49 11.97 -2.12
N THR A 206 -28.12 11.39 -3.15
CA THR A 206 -28.91 12.13 -4.14
C THR A 206 -30.40 12.00 -3.80
N VAL A 207 -31.19 13.07 -3.88
CA VAL A 207 -32.66 12.93 -3.73
C VAL A 207 -33.17 12.05 -4.88
N PRO A 208 -34.07 11.08 -4.65
CA PRO A 208 -34.73 10.39 -5.75
C PRO A 208 -35.50 11.41 -6.59
N GLN A 209 -35.38 11.27 -7.91
CA GLN A 209 -36.14 12.03 -8.91
C GLN A 209 -37.63 11.70 -8.84
N LEU A 210 -38.33 12.18 -7.81
CA LEU A 210 -39.79 12.24 -7.81
C LEU A 210 -40.22 13.40 -8.72
N VAL A 211 -40.21 13.08 -10.03
CA VAL A 211 -41.00 13.66 -11.12
C VAL A 211 -41.36 15.14 -10.95
N VAL A 212 -40.49 16.02 -11.43
CA VAL A 212 -40.98 17.23 -12.10
C VAL A 212 -41.26 16.81 -13.54
N ASN A 213 -42.46 17.07 -14.05
CA ASN A 213 -42.82 16.92 -15.47
C ASN A 213 -41.89 17.78 -16.35
N SER A 214 -40.68 17.29 -16.58
CA SER A 214 -39.70 17.84 -17.50
C SER A 214 -39.46 16.77 -18.55
N THR A 215 -39.71 17.12 -19.80
CA THR A 215 -39.48 16.25 -20.97
C THR A 215 -37.99 16.08 -21.29
N ASP A 216 -37.08 16.67 -20.52
CA ASP A 216 -35.64 16.51 -20.68
C ASP A 216 -35.06 15.57 -19.62
N ALA A 217 -35.31 14.27 -19.80
CA ALA A 217 -34.73 13.19 -19.00
C ALA A 217 -33.20 13.00 -19.23
N SER A 218 -32.54 13.90 -19.97
CA SER A 218 -31.10 13.96 -20.15
C SER A 218 -30.37 14.74 -19.06
N ASP A 219 -31.06 15.56 -18.25
CA ASP A 219 -30.44 16.41 -17.21
C ASP A 219 -30.29 15.72 -15.83
N LEU A 220 -30.86 14.52 -15.65
CA LEU A 220 -31.02 13.90 -14.34
C LEU A 220 -29.97 12.82 -13.99
N ARG A 221 -29.02 12.56 -14.89
CA ARG A 221 -27.86 11.69 -14.61
C ARG A 221 -26.70 12.45 -13.94
N GLY A 222 -26.92 13.71 -13.55
CA GLY A 222 -25.88 14.64 -13.09
C GLY A 222 -26.20 15.45 -11.83
N SER A 223 -27.22 15.10 -11.02
CA SER A 223 -27.44 15.82 -9.76
C SER A 223 -26.34 15.48 -8.76
N GLN A 224 -25.46 16.45 -8.47
CA GLN A 224 -24.36 16.32 -7.51
C GLN A 224 -24.89 15.86 -6.13
N PRO A 225 -24.25 14.86 -5.48
CA PRO A 225 -24.70 14.38 -4.18
C PRO A 225 -24.56 15.49 -3.13
N TRP A 226 -25.39 15.46 -2.10
CA TRP A 226 -25.46 16.46 -1.04
C TRP A 226 -25.54 15.78 0.33
N CYS A 227 -25.22 16.53 1.38
CA CYS A 227 -25.23 16.04 2.75
C CYS A 227 -25.71 17.11 3.73
N GLN A 228 -26.32 16.67 4.83
CA GLN A 228 -26.52 17.53 5.99
C GLN A 228 -25.20 17.69 6.73
N THR A 229 -24.84 18.91 7.10
CA THR A 229 -23.59 19.20 7.82
C THR A 229 -23.82 19.34 9.31
N THR A 230 -22.79 19.06 10.10
CA THR A 230 -22.82 19.18 11.57
C THR A 230 -22.66 20.62 12.05
N ASN A 231 -22.09 21.50 11.23
CA ASN A 231 -21.92 22.92 11.53
C ASN A 231 -22.93 23.74 10.70
N PRO A 232 -23.86 24.47 11.36
CA PRO A 232 -24.85 25.27 10.65
C PRO A 232 -24.24 26.33 9.73
N LEU A 233 -23.03 26.82 10.03
CA LEU A 233 -22.36 27.85 9.22
C LEU A 233 -21.83 27.35 7.87
N CYS A 234 -21.98 26.06 7.58
CA CYS A 234 -21.63 25.47 6.30
C CYS A 234 -22.77 25.71 5.31
N ASP A 235 -22.52 26.57 4.33
CA ASP A 235 -23.49 26.96 3.32
C ASP A 235 -22.83 27.09 1.95
N SER A 236 -23.51 26.58 0.90
CA SER A 236 -23.75 27.35 -0.33
C SER A 236 -24.52 26.53 -1.39
N GLY A 237 -25.79 26.87 -1.65
CA GLY A 237 -26.51 26.52 -2.89
C GLY A 237 -27.98 27.00 -2.95
N PRO A 238 -28.50 27.53 -4.08
CA PRO A 238 -29.63 28.49 -4.08
C PRO A 238 -31.05 27.94 -3.89
N SER A 239 -31.24 26.63 -3.68
CA SER A 239 -32.55 26.00 -3.91
C SER A 239 -33.07 25.03 -2.83
N HIS A 240 -32.35 24.81 -1.72
CA HIS A 240 -32.77 23.86 -0.68
C HIS A 240 -32.72 24.42 0.76
N GLY A 241 -33.32 25.61 0.96
CA GLY A 241 -34.03 25.98 2.20
C GLY A 241 -33.44 25.61 3.57
N GLY A 242 -32.16 25.87 3.86
CA GLY A 242 -31.68 25.84 5.25
C GLY A 242 -30.17 25.94 5.44
N VAL A 243 -29.80 26.62 6.53
CA VAL A 243 -28.46 26.67 7.15
C VAL A 243 -28.02 25.23 7.51
N GLY A 244 -26.82 24.79 7.11
CA GLY A 244 -26.27 23.47 7.45
C GLY A 244 -26.39 22.37 6.39
N TRP A 245 -26.45 22.70 5.10
CA TRP A 245 -26.40 21.75 3.98
C TRP A 245 -25.25 22.08 3.01
N GLY A 246 -24.73 21.07 2.31
CA GLY A 246 -23.74 21.30 1.27
C GLY A 246 -23.63 20.17 0.25
N TYR A 247 -23.02 20.47 -0.90
CA TYR A 247 -22.67 19.47 -1.89
C TYR A 247 -21.59 18.55 -1.32
N CYS A 248 -21.86 17.26 -1.37
CA CYS A 248 -21.01 16.24 -0.79
C CYS A 248 -19.90 15.89 -1.78
N LYS A 249 -18.65 15.92 -1.32
CA LYS A 249 -17.53 15.44 -2.13
C LYS A 249 -17.50 13.92 -2.06
N GLU A 250 -18.01 13.27 -3.10
CA GLU A 250 -18.03 11.81 -3.16
C GLU A 250 -16.62 11.27 -3.49
N PRO A 251 -16.08 10.31 -2.70
CA PRO A 251 -14.72 9.80 -2.91
C PRO A 251 -14.54 9.05 -4.24
N THR A 252 -15.64 8.51 -4.76
CA THR A 252 -15.70 7.70 -5.99
C THR A 252 -15.21 8.46 -7.23
N ALA A 253 -15.19 9.80 -7.21
CA ALA A 253 -14.73 10.62 -8.31
C ALA A 253 -13.21 10.90 -8.33
N GLN A 254 -12.48 10.69 -7.22
CA GLN A 254 -11.09 11.14 -7.09
C GLN A 254 -10.03 10.04 -6.97
N SER A 255 -10.38 8.76 -7.15
CA SER A 255 -9.46 7.61 -7.11
C SER A 255 -8.67 7.39 -5.80
N SER A 256 -8.77 8.32 -4.84
CA SER A 256 -8.13 8.25 -3.53
C SER A 256 -8.86 9.12 -2.48
N PHE A 257 -9.00 8.62 -1.25
CA PHE A 257 -9.59 9.36 -0.12
C PHE A 257 -8.61 9.42 1.06
N PRO A 258 -7.86 10.54 1.24
CA PRO A 258 -6.94 10.70 2.34
C PRO A 258 -7.68 10.90 3.66
N VAL A 259 -7.26 10.20 4.72
CA VAL A 259 -7.67 10.47 6.09
C VAL A 259 -6.48 10.59 7.02
N CYS A 260 -6.60 11.46 8.02
CA CYS A 260 -5.57 11.60 9.04
C CYS A 260 -5.51 10.37 9.92
N VAL A 261 -4.30 9.87 10.16
CA VAL A 261 -4.05 8.78 11.10
C VAL A 261 -3.49 9.36 12.39
N ARG A 262 -4.07 8.94 13.52
CA ARG A 262 -3.62 9.31 14.87
C ARG A 262 -3.64 8.09 15.77
N ILE A 263 -2.93 8.16 16.89
CA ILE A 263 -3.01 7.17 17.96
C ILE A 263 -3.51 7.86 19.22
N LEU A 264 -4.51 7.25 19.85
CA LEU A 264 -5.08 7.68 21.12
C LEU A 264 -5.05 6.52 22.10
N GLU A 265 -5.12 6.83 23.39
CA GLU A 265 -5.46 5.84 24.40
C GLU A 265 -6.98 5.64 24.46
N THR A 266 -7.42 4.43 24.78
CA THR A 266 -8.83 4.01 24.83
C THR A 266 -9.65 4.83 25.82
N ALA A 267 -9.05 5.31 26.92
CA ALA A 267 -9.72 6.17 27.90
C ALA A 267 -9.93 7.62 27.43
N ALA A 268 -9.26 8.06 26.36
CA ALA A 268 -9.37 9.41 25.84
C ALA A 268 -10.72 9.60 25.11
N SER A 269 -11.70 10.16 25.82
CA SER A 269 -13.07 10.34 25.31
C SER A 269 -13.26 11.57 24.42
N PHE A 270 -12.33 12.53 24.40
CA PHE A 270 -12.44 13.75 23.60
C PHE A 270 -11.07 14.35 23.30
N VAL A 271 -10.78 14.57 22.02
CA VAL A 271 -9.72 15.48 21.57
C VAL A 271 -10.47 16.69 21.01
N GLN A 272 -10.22 17.90 21.52
CA GLN A 272 -10.72 19.10 20.84
C GLN A 272 -10.08 19.13 19.46
N VAL A 273 -10.87 18.80 18.44
CA VAL A 273 -10.46 18.86 17.02
C VAL A 273 -10.32 20.31 16.56
N ASP A 274 -10.81 21.27 17.36
CA ASP A 274 -10.86 22.70 17.04
C ASP A 274 -9.62 23.52 17.46
N GLU A 275 -8.56 22.91 17.99
CA GLU A 275 -7.26 23.59 18.04
C GLU A 275 -6.46 23.28 16.77
N ILE A 276 -6.69 24.15 15.80
CA ILE A 276 -5.82 24.45 14.66
C ILE A 276 -4.36 24.47 15.13
N GLN A 277 -3.59 23.37 14.98
CA GLN A 277 -2.13 23.34 14.76
C GLN A 277 -1.41 21.97 14.84
N ASP A 278 -2.09 20.83 14.95
CA ASP A 278 -1.45 19.57 14.53
C ASP A 278 -1.88 19.28 13.07
N PRO A 279 -1.10 19.74 12.06
CA PRO A 279 -1.41 19.42 10.67
C PRO A 279 -1.43 17.90 10.49
N CYS A 280 -2.26 17.46 9.54
CA CYS A 280 -2.43 16.05 9.18
C CYS A 280 -1.15 15.49 8.54
N TRP A 281 -0.12 15.24 9.35
CA TRP A 281 1.20 14.82 8.91
C TRP A 281 1.19 13.41 8.30
N PHE A 282 0.30 12.53 8.78
CA PHE A 282 0.19 11.15 8.32
C PHE A 282 -1.19 10.92 7.73
N GLN A 283 -1.21 10.63 6.43
CA GLN A 283 -2.41 10.42 5.65
C GLN A 283 -2.48 8.98 5.19
N PHE A 284 -3.62 8.34 5.41
CA PHE A 284 -3.92 7.04 4.83
C PHE A 284 -4.91 7.22 3.67
N ASN A 285 -4.56 6.69 2.51
CA ASN A 285 -5.27 6.89 1.26
C ASN A 285 -6.07 5.65 0.88
N TYR A 286 -7.39 5.76 0.92
CA TYR A 286 -8.23 4.66 0.47
C TYR A 286 -8.34 4.61 -1.06
N PHE A 287 -8.29 3.42 -1.65
CA PHE A 287 -8.47 3.17 -3.09
C PHE A 287 -9.64 2.23 -3.37
N GLN A 288 -10.22 2.32 -4.56
CA GLN A 288 -11.20 1.35 -5.05
C GLN A 288 -10.55 0.01 -5.31
N ARG A 289 -11.23 -1.08 -4.93
CA ARG A 289 -10.78 -2.46 -5.17
C ARG A 289 -10.27 -2.62 -6.62
N PRO A 290 -8.98 -2.97 -6.82
CA PRO A 290 -8.46 -3.34 -8.12
C PRO A 290 -9.10 -4.65 -8.60
N TYR A 291 -9.41 -4.71 -9.89
CA TYR A 291 -9.89 -5.94 -10.52
C TYR A 291 -8.84 -6.44 -11.50
N LEU A 292 -8.49 -7.72 -11.39
CA LEU A 292 -7.65 -8.41 -12.37
C LEU A 292 -8.57 -9.09 -13.38
N ASP A 293 -8.56 -8.62 -14.63
CA ASP A 293 -9.45 -9.15 -15.66
C ASP A 293 -8.85 -10.42 -16.29
N PHE A 294 -7.60 -10.35 -16.74
CA PHE A 294 -6.87 -11.50 -17.27
C PHE A 294 -5.35 -11.25 -17.27
N VAL A 295 -4.59 -12.31 -17.53
CA VAL A 295 -3.13 -12.25 -17.70
C VAL A 295 -2.72 -12.68 -19.10
N SER A 296 -1.64 -12.11 -19.61
CA SER A 296 -1.08 -12.43 -20.91
C SER A 296 0.45 -12.54 -20.80
N PRO A 297 1.06 -13.69 -21.18
CA PRO A 297 0.41 -14.93 -21.62
C PRO A 297 -0.34 -15.67 -20.48
N PRO A 298 -1.31 -16.56 -20.78
CA PRO A 298 -2.06 -17.30 -19.75
C PRO A 298 -1.30 -18.49 -19.15
N SER A 299 -0.19 -18.88 -19.76
CA SER A 299 0.65 -20.00 -19.33
C SER A 299 2.11 -19.77 -19.68
N GLY A 300 3.00 -20.50 -19.03
CA GLY A 300 4.44 -20.42 -19.28
C GLY A 300 5.26 -21.40 -18.44
N PRO A 301 6.58 -21.42 -18.62
CA PRO A 301 7.50 -22.37 -18.00
C PRO A 301 7.45 -22.37 -16.47
N ASN A 302 7.48 -23.57 -15.85
CA ASN A 302 7.63 -23.75 -14.41
C ASN A 302 9.00 -23.31 -13.87
N LYS A 303 10.02 -23.20 -14.74
CA LYS A 303 11.30 -22.53 -14.44
C LYS A 303 11.12 -21.04 -14.10
N GLY A 304 9.99 -20.43 -14.44
CA GLY A 304 9.74 -19.00 -14.27
C GLY A 304 10.44 -18.14 -15.33
N GLY A 305 10.51 -16.84 -15.09
CA GLY A 305 11.19 -15.89 -15.99
C GLY A 305 10.31 -15.29 -17.09
N SER A 306 9.06 -15.74 -17.22
CA SER A 306 8.11 -15.20 -18.19
C SER A 306 7.69 -13.78 -17.81
N LEU A 307 7.73 -12.85 -18.77
CA LEU A 307 7.18 -11.50 -18.58
C LEU A 307 5.66 -11.56 -18.71
N LEU A 308 4.96 -11.50 -17.58
CA LEU A 308 3.52 -11.55 -17.51
C LEU A 308 2.93 -10.13 -17.49
N THR A 309 1.98 -9.84 -18.37
CA THR A 309 1.18 -8.62 -18.36
C THR A 309 -0.19 -8.90 -17.75
N LEU A 310 -0.50 -8.24 -16.65
CA LEU A 310 -1.77 -8.26 -15.96
C LEU A 310 -2.63 -7.13 -16.51
N HIS A 311 -3.81 -7.46 -17.03
CA HIS A 311 -4.81 -6.49 -17.47
C HIS A 311 -5.78 -6.21 -16.33
N VAL A 312 -5.84 -4.95 -15.92
CA VAL A 312 -6.41 -4.53 -14.64
C VAL A 312 -7.34 -3.33 -14.77
N ARG A 313 -8.24 -3.17 -13.80
CA ARG A 313 -9.09 -1.99 -13.61
C ARG A 313 -8.93 -1.43 -12.21
N ASN A 314 -9.17 -0.13 -12.05
CA ASN A 314 -9.14 0.59 -10.78
C ASN A 314 -7.80 0.49 -10.03
N VAL A 315 -6.68 0.43 -10.76
CA VAL A 315 -5.36 0.49 -10.10
C VAL A 315 -5.06 1.94 -9.71
N PRO A 316 -4.80 2.23 -8.43
CA PRO A 316 -4.44 3.58 -8.02
C PRO A 316 -3.13 4.00 -8.68
N ARG A 317 -3.01 5.29 -9.05
CA ARG A 317 -1.72 5.85 -9.46
C ARG A 317 -0.81 5.94 -8.25
N LEU A 318 0.16 5.05 -8.19
CA LEU A 318 1.15 5.04 -7.12
C LEU A 318 2.33 5.91 -7.55
N PHE A 319 2.60 6.96 -6.77
CA PHE A 319 3.88 7.66 -6.81
C PHE A 319 4.87 6.91 -5.90
N ASP A 320 6.14 6.95 -6.27
CA ASP A 320 7.29 6.21 -5.73
C ASP A 320 7.14 5.64 -4.30
N GLY A 321 7.35 4.32 -4.15
CA GLY A 321 7.54 3.67 -2.84
C GLY A 321 6.55 2.56 -2.46
N ASN A 322 5.39 2.46 -3.11
CA ASN A 322 4.47 1.35 -2.90
C ASN A 322 4.81 0.18 -3.83
N ALA A 323 5.44 -0.86 -3.28
CA ALA A 323 5.86 -2.02 -4.06
C ALA A 323 4.63 -2.80 -4.56
N LEU A 324 4.27 -2.60 -5.84
CA LEU A 324 3.36 -3.50 -6.52
C LEU A 324 3.93 -4.93 -6.45
N ARG A 325 3.09 -5.90 -6.14
CA ARG A 325 3.51 -7.31 -6.09
C ARG A 325 2.53 -8.19 -6.83
N CYS A 326 3.05 -9.08 -7.65
CA CYS A 326 2.28 -10.21 -8.15
C CYS A 326 2.49 -11.39 -7.22
N ARG A 327 1.41 -12.09 -6.90
CA ARG A 327 1.44 -13.30 -6.09
C ARG A 327 0.78 -14.46 -6.84
N PHE A 328 1.50 -15.56 -6.89
CA PHE A 328 1.11 -16.83 -7.49
C PHE A 328 1.06 -17.85 -6.35
N GLU A 329 -0.13 -18.09 -5.78
CA GLU A 329 -0.29 -18.89 -4.56
C GLU A 329 0.59 -18.40 -3.39
N SER A 330 1.72 -19.06 -3.10
CA SER A 330 2.68 -18.68 -2.05
C SER A 330 3.87 -17.88 -2.56
N TYR A 331 4.08 -17.80 -3.87
CA TYR A 331 5.22 -17.12 -4.49
C TYR A 331 4.88 -15.66 -4.76
N VAL A 332 5.73 -14.75 -4.30
CA VAL A 332 5.55 -13.30 -4.46
C VAL A 332 6.69 -12.73 -5.28
N THR A 333 6.38 -11.88 -6.24
CA THR A 333 7.33 -11.24 -7.16
C THR A 333 7.04 -9.75 -7.23
N GLU A 334 8.08 -8.96 -7.47
CA GLU A 334 7.92 -7.53 -7.72
C GLU A 334 7.18 -7.31 -9.04
N ALA A 335 6.32 -6.31 -9.05
CA ALA A 335 5.61 -5.88 -10.24
C ALA A 335 5.96 -4.44 -10.59
N ARG A 336 5.92 -4.14 -11.88
CA ARG A 336 6.13 -2.81 -12.44
C ARG A 336 4.81 -2.26 -12.97
N TRP A 337 4.55 -1.00 -12.66
CA TRP A 337 3.43 -0.29 -13.25
C TRP A 337 3.74 0.02 -14.72
N VAL A 338 2.74 -0.15 -15.61
CA VAL A 338 2.87 0.17 -17.04
C VAL A 338 1.88 1.26 -17.43
N SER A 339 0.62 1.11 -17.03
CA SER A 339 -0.45 2.09 -17.26
C SER A 339 -1.59 1.90 -16.25
N ASP A 340 -2.60 2.77 -16.28
CA ASP A 340 -3.81 2.65 -15.45
C ASP A 340 -4.61 1.35 -15.73
N SER A 341 -4.28 0.59 -16.78
CA SER A 341 -4.92 -0.67 -17.15
C SER A 341 -3.95 -1.86 -17.28
N GLN A 342 -2.65 -1.67 -17.02
CA GLN A 342 -1.64 -2.71 -17.17
C GLN A 342 -0.58 -2.67 -16.08
N VAL A 343 -0.29 -3.83 -15.51
CA VAL A 343 0.83 -4.08 -14.59
C VAL A 343 1.63 -5.26 -15.14
N GLN A 344 2.94 -5.28 -14.93
CA GLN A 344 3.78 -6.39 -15.36
C GLN A 344 4.58 -6.99 -14.22
N CYS A 345 4.79 -8.29 -14.26
CA CYS A 345 5.68 -8.99 -13.35
C CYS A 345 6.37 -10.15 -14.05
N VAL A 346 7.47 -10.60 -13.46
CA VAL A 346 8.19 -11.78 -13.95
C VAL A 346 7.73 -12.97 -13.14
N THR A 347 7.36 -14.07 -13.81
CA THR A 347 6.87 -15.26 -13.12
C THR A 347 7.99 -15.89 -12.28
N PRO A 348 7.68 -16.37 -11.07
CA PRO A 348 8.64 -17.04 -10.22
C PRO A 348 8.98 -18.43 -10.78
N SER A 349 10.16 -18.93 -10.41
CA SER A 349 10.44 -20.36 -10.53
C SER A 349 9.65 -21.10 -9.46
N VAL A 350 8.86 -22.09 -9.87
CA VAL A 350 8.06 -22.92 -8.96
C VAL A 350 8.63 -24.33 -8.93
N TYR A 351 8.36 -25.06 -7.83
CA TYR A 351 8.83 -26.43 -7.68
C TYR A 351 8.46 -27.27 -8.91
N TYR A 352 9.39 -28.11 -9.37
CA TYR A 352 9.25 -28.92 -10.57
C TYR A 352 8.12 -29.94 -10.42
N THR A 353 6.91 -29.49 -10.66
CA THR A 353 5.84 -30.36 -11.09
C THR A 353 6.01 -30.62 -12.56
N MET A 354 5.32 -31.65 -12.93
CA MET A 354 5.69 -32.45 -14.05
C MET A 354 4.45 -32.72 -14.91
N ASP A 355 3.29 -32.50 -14.29
CA ASP A 355 2.07 -32.05 -14.92
C ASP A 355 1.96 -30.50 -14.85
N PRO A 356 1.21 -29.88 -15.78
CA PRO A 356 0.82 -28.48 -15.69
C PRO A 356 0.03 -28.17 -14.41
N VAL A 357 0.31 -27.02 -13.79
CA VAL A 357 -0.36 -26.57 -12.56
C VAL A 357 -0.92 -25.16 -12.77
N SER A 358 -2.25 -25.03 -12.65
CA SER A 358 -2.92 -23.73 -12.64
C SER A 358 -3.00 -23.18 -11.23
N VAL A 359 -2.58 -21.92 -11.08
CA VAL A 359 -2.61 -21.18 -9.81
C VAL A 359 -3.42 -19.91 -9.95
N ASP A 360 -4.03 -19.47 -8.85
CA ASP A 360 -4.68 -18.17 -8.82
C ASP A 360 -3.62 -17.05 -8.72
N VAL A 361 -3.82 -16.00 -9.50
CA VAL A 361 -2.95 -14.82 -9.57
C VAL A 361 -3.57 -13.69 -8.78
N TYR A 362 -2.78 -13.07 -7.92
CA TYR A 362 -3.17 -11.93 -7.12
C TYR A 362 -2.26 -10.75 -7.37
N LEU A 363 -2.82 -9.55 -7.37
CA LEU A 363 -2.13 -8.27 -7.42
C LEU A 363 -2.22 -7.59 -6.06
N SER A 364 -1.09 -7.16 -5.52
CA SER A 364 -1.04 -6.22 -4.41
C SER A 364 -0.59 -4.86 -4.89
N VAL A 365 -1.27 -3.82 -4.41
CA VAL A 365 -0.94 -2.42 -4.70
C VAL A 365 -0.34 -1.68 -3.50
N ASN A 366 -0.21 -2.34 -2.36
CA ASN A 366 0.18 -1.74 -1.08
C ASN A 366 1.29 -2.53 -0.37
N GLY A 367 2.28 -3.00 -1.12
CA GLY A 367 3.45 -3.66 -0.54
C GLY A 367 3.17 -5.07 -0.01
N GLY A 368 2.13 -5.74 -0.48
CA GLY A 368 1.82 -7.13 -0.13
C GLY A 368 0.93 -7.32 1.10
N GLU A 369 0.29 -6.27 1.60
CA GLU A 369 -0.68 -6.37 2.71
C GLU A 369 -2.05 -6.83 2.21
N ASP A 370 -2.55 -6.21 1.13
CA ASP A 370 -3.79 -6.60 0.47
C ASP A 370 -3.52 -7.27 -0.88
N TYR A 371 -4.29 -8.29 -1.22
CA TYR A 371 -4.19 -9.04 -2.48
C TYR A 371 -5.55 -9.12 -3.18
N PHE A 372 -5.57 -8.78 -4.47
CA PHE A 372 -6.77 -8.71 -5.29
C PHE A 372 -6.65 -9.65 -6.49
N THR A 373 -7.74 -10.31 -6.87
CA THR A 373 -7.82 -11.17 -8.07
C THR A 373 -9.13 -10.87 -8.82
N GLY A 374 -9.42 -11.62 -9.87
CA GLY A 374 -10.69 -11.55 -10.58
C GLY A 374 -11.90 -11.84 -9.68
N ASP A 375 -13.03 -11.19 -9.99
CA ASP A 375 -14.30 -11.30 -9.27
C ASP A 375 -15.43 -11.30 -10.32
N PRO A 376 -16.33 -12.31 -10.37
CA PRO A 376 -16.56 -13.39 -9.38
C PRO A 376 -15.62 -14.59 -9.45
N THR A 377 -14.79 -14.68 -10.48
CA THR A 377 -13.88 -15.83 -10.68
C THR A 377 -12.43 -15.37 -10.61
N PRO A 378 -11.56 -16.08 -9.86
CA PRO A 378 -10.15 -15.72 -9.75
C PRO A 378 -9.45 -15.85 -11.10
N THR A 379 -8.53 -14.94 -11.36
CA THR A 379 -7.68 -14.99 -12.55
C THR A 379 -6.61 -16.04 -12.36
N ARG A 380 -6.38 -16.89 -13.36
CA ARG A 380 -5.43 -18.00 -13.28
C ARG A 380 -4.29 -17.89 -14.25
N TYR A 381 -3.16 -18.45 -13.85
CA TYR A 381 -1.98 -18.67 -14.67
C TYR A 381 -1.55 -20.13 -14.57
N THR A 382 -1.15 -20.74 -15.68
CA THR A 382 -0.73 -22.15 -15.71
C THR A 382 0.77 -22.27 -15.89
N PHE A 383 1.44 -22.79 -14.87
CA PHE A 383 2.83 -23.23 -14.97
C PHE A 383 2.88 -24.56 -15.73
N VAL A 384 3.69 -24.59 -16.77
CA VAL A 384 3.85 -25.71 -17.68
C VAL A 384 5.29 -26.23 -17.54
N PRO A 385 5.51 -27.54 -17.40
CA PRO A 385 6.85 -28.10 -17.40
C PRO A 385 7.64 -27.65 -18.64
N THR A 386 8.87 -27.17 -18.45
CA THR A 386 9.76 -26.85 -19.57
C THR A 386 10.23 -28.10 -20.29
N ALA A 387 10.26 -28.03 -21.62
CA ALA A 387 10.86 -29.05 -22.48
C ALA A 387 12.29 -28.62 -22.81
N ASP A 388 13.26 -29.10 -22.04
CA ASP A 388 14.67 -29.07 -22.48
C ASP A 388 14.85 -30.19 -23.50
N ALA A 389 15.31 -29.86 -24.71
CA ALA A 389 15.50 -30.85 -25.76
C ALA A 389 16.65 -31.80 -25.36
N LEU A 390 16.35 -33.10 -25.28
CA LEU A 390 17.33 -34.11 -24.88
C LEU A 390 18.38 -34.36 -25.96
N SER A 391 17.98 -34.30 -27.24
CA SER A 391 18.89 -34.50 -28.38
C SER A 391 18.35 -33.91 -29.67
N MET A 392 19.27 -33.65 -30.60
CA MET A 392 19.02 -33.07 -31.91
C MET A 392 19.82 -33.82 -32.98
N ALA A 393 19.19 -34.21 -34.09
CA ALA A 393 19.89 -34.84 -35.21
C ALA A 393 19.16 -34.63 -36.57
N PRO A 394 19.89 -34.33 -37.67
CA PRO A 394 21.31 -33.94 -37.68
C PRO A 394 21.51 -32.57 -37.02
N ASP A 395 22.73 -32.35 -36.51
CA ASP A 395 23.19 -31.11 -35.87
C ASP A 395 23.94 -30.18 -36.84
N PHE A 396 23.95 -30.49 -38.14
CA PHE A 396 24.52 -29.65 -39.18
C PHE A 396 23.78 -29.76 -40.52
N GLY A 397 23.98 -28.76 -41.39
CA GLY A 397 23.39 -28.74 -42.73
C GLY A 397 23.74 -27.49 -43.55
N PRO A 398 23.29 -27.40 -44.81
CA PRO A 398 23.67 -26.34 -45.73
C PRO A 398 23.19 -24.96 -45.26
N GLN A 399 23.96 -23.93 -45.55
CA GLN A 399 23.59 -22.52 -45.33
C GLN A 399 22.19 -22.15 -45.85
N MET A 400 21.75 -22.74 -46.97
CA MET A 400 20.43 -22.45 -47.55
C MET A 400 19.25 -23.00 -46.73
N GLY A 401 19.50 -23.77 -45.66
CA GLY A 401 18.47 -24.42 -44.86
C GLY A 401 17.84 -25.63 -45.54
N GLY A 402 16.65 -26.02 -45.07
CA GLY A 402 15.88 -27.17 -45.57
C GLY A 402 16.24 -28.51 -44.93
N THR A 403 17.18 -28.55 -43.98
CA THR A 403 17.51 -29.77 -43.25
C THR A 403 16.39 -30.13 -42.29
N ALA A 404 15.77 -31.30 -42.46
CA ALA A 404 14.78 -31.82 -41.53
C ALA A 404 15.48 -32.38 -40.28
N MET A 405 15.60 -31.57 -39.24
CA MET A 405 16.15 -31.98 -37.95
C MET A 405 15.06 -32.61 -37.09
N ARG A 406 15.44 -33.63 -36.32
CA ARG A 406 14.61 -34.24 -35.27
C ARG A 406 15.09 -33.78 -33.90
N LEU A 407 14.19 -33.19 -33.13
CA LEU A 407 14.38 -32.86 -31.71
C LEU A 407 13.61 -33.87 -30.87
N THR A 408 14.27 -34.45 -29.87
CA THR A 408 13.68 -35.44 -28.97
C THR A 408 13.58 -34.88 -27.56
N LEU A 409 12.39 -34.94 -26.98
CA LEU A 409 12.12 -34.52 -25.61
C LEU A 409 12.37 -35.67 -24.61
N PRO A 410 12.68 -35.35 -23.33
CA PRO A 410 12.79 -36.33 -22.27
C PRO A 410 11.52 -37.17 -22.08
N THR A 411 11.68 -38.42 -21.62
CA THR A 411 10.57 -39.38 -21.44
C THR A 411 9.54 -38.98 -20.38
N TYR A 412 9.85 -37.96 -19.58
CA TYR A 412 9.00 -37.45 -18.53
C TYR A 412 7.99 -36.40 -19.07
N TYR A 413 8.19 -35.93 -20.30
CA TYR A 413 7.50 -34.75 -20.79
C TYR A 413 6.14 -35.07 -21.43
N ASP A 414 5.04 -34.76 -20.72
CA ASP A 414 3.66 -34.98 -21.20
C ASP A 414 2.77 -33.70 -21.13
N GLY A 415 3.32 -32.54 -20.76
CA GLY A 415 2.53 -31.34 -20.39
C GLY A 415 2.25 -30.29 -21.48
N TYR A 416 3.06 -30.16 -22.53
CA TYR A 416 2.88 -29.11 -23.56
C TYR A 416 3.47 -29.48 -24.92
N THR A 417 2.70 -29.37 -26.00
CA THR A 417 3.21 -29.63 -27.35
C THR A 417 3.74 -28.35 -28.00
N PRO A 418 5.07 -28.21 -28.21
CA PRO A 418 5.62 -27.03 -28.87
C PRO A 418 5.11 -26.93 -30.31
N SER A 419 4.70 -25.72 -30.70
CA SER A 419 4.19 -25.45 -32.06
C SER A 419 5.30 -25.01 -33.02
N ALA A 420 6.45 -24.58 -32.49
CA ALA A 420 7.59 -24.14 -33.28
C ALA A 420 8.93 -24.48 -32.63
N CYS A 421 9.96 -24.66 -33.46
CA CYS A 421 11.36 -24.62 -33.08
C CYS A 421 11.90 -23.20 -33.24
N CYS A 422 12.71 -22.80 -32.28
CA CYS A 422 13.41 -21.53 -32.27
C CYS A 422 14.84 -21.71 -32.79
N PHE A 423 15.28 -20.82 -33.66
CA PHE A 423 16.67 -20.74 -34.13
C PHE A 423 17.23 -19.37 -33.80
N GLY A 424 18.24 -19.33 -32.92
CA GLY A 424 18.73 -18.09 -32.35
C GLY A 424 17.59 -17.34 -31.64
N VAL A 425 17.61 -16.02 -31.69
CA VAL A 425 16.67 -15.19 -30.90
C VAL A 425 15.31 -14.91 -31.56
N ASN A 426 15.16 -15.06 -32.89
CA ASN A 426 13.99 -14.51 -33.59
C ASN A 426 13.40 -15.37 -34.73
N ILE A 427 13.96 -16.54 -35.05
CA ILE A 427 13.44 -17.34 -36.16
C ILE A 427 12.64 -18.52 -35.62
N LEU A 428 11.34 -18.53 -35.93
CA LEU A 428 10.41 -19.61 -35.61
C LEU A 428 10.14 -20.44 -36.85
N VAL A 429 10.28 -21.75 -36.74
CA VAL A 429 9.85 -22.72 -37.75
C VAL A 429 8.85 -23.67 -37.14
N THR A 430 7.80 -24.03 -37.88
CA THR A 430 6.80 -25.01 -37.43
C THR A 430 7.44 -26.31 -36.96
N ALA A 431 7.07 -26.75 -35.76
CA ALA A 431 7.43 -28.05 -35.22
C ALA A 431 6.33 -29.06 -35.55
N VAL A 432 6.69 -30.12 -36.28
CA VAL A 432 5.76 -31.17 -36.68
C VAL A 432 5.99 -32.41 -35.82
N PRO A 433 4.98 -32.96 -35.13
CA PRO A 433 5.12 -34.23 -34.42
C PRO A 433 5.59 -35.33 -35.38
N ALA A 434 6.71 -35.97 -35.05
CA ALA A 434 7.33 -37.02 -35.85
C ALA A 434 6.81 -38.42 -35.49
N ASP A 435 6.14 -38.54 -34.35
CA ASP A 435 5.59 -39.78 -33.84
C ASP A 435 4.29 -39.55 -33.05
N THR A 436 3.65 -40.66 -32.65
CA THR A 436 2.45 -40.64 -31.81
C THR A 436 2.76 -40.49 -30.32
N THR A 437 4.05 -40.46 -29.94
CA THR A 437 4.44 -40.31 -28.53
C THR A 437 4.38 -38.84 -28.10
N GLY A 438 4.40 -37.91 -29.06
CA GLY A 438 4.37 -36.47 -28.79
C GLY A 438 5.70 -35.93 -28.26
N ARG A 439 6.78 -36.70 -28.43
CA ARG A 439 8.11 -36.39 -27.87
C ARG A 439 9.15 -36.11 -28.94
N VAL A 440 8.90 -36.51 -30.18
CA VAL A 440 9.81 -36.25 -31.29
C VAL A 440 9.17 -35.23 -32.20
N PHE A 441 9.88 -34.15 -32.47
CA PHE A 441 9.43 -33.07 -33.36
C PHE A 441 10.41 -32.92 -34.52
N VAL A 442 9.88 -32.72 -35.73
CA VAL A 442 10.66 -32.40 -36.93
C VAL A 442 10.55 -30.91 -37.21
N CYS A 443 11.70 -30.27 -37.41
CA CYS A 443 11.80 -28.88 -37.82
C CYS A 443 12.74 -28.75 -39.01
N SER A 444 12.31 -28.00 -40.03
CA SER A 444 13.13 -27.72 -41.21
C SER A 444 14.00 -26.49 -40.95
N THR A 445 15.33 -26.61 -41.07
CA THR A 445 16.21 -25.48 -40.79
C THR A 445 15.93 -24.30 -41.73
N PRO A 446 15.84 -23.05 -41.23
CA PRO A 446 15.71 -21.88 -42.08
C PRO A 446 17.05 -21.59 -42.79
N PRO A 447 17.05 -20.83 -43.90
CA PRO A 447 18.28 -20.27 -44.47
C PRO A 447 18.99 -19.37 -43.45
N TRP A 448 20.33 -19.43 -43.41
CA TRP A 448 21.13 -18.60 -42.49
C TRP A 448 22.07 -17.64 -43.23
N TYR A 449 22.30 -16.47 -42.64
CA TYR A 449 23.02 -15.38 -43.28
C TYR A 449 24.54 -15.59 -43.37
N SER A 450 25.10 -16.53 -42.62
CA SER A 450 26.54 -16.84 -42.61
C SER A 450 26.79 -18.35 -42.57
N SER A 451 27.90 -18.78 -43.18
CA SER A 451 28.45 -20.12 -43.05
C SER A 451 29.99 -20.04 -43.05
N PRO A 452 30.70 -20.67 -42.09
CA PRO A 452 30.14 -21.49 -41.02
C PRO A 452 29.47 -20.67 -39.91
N ALA A 453 28.38 -21.17 -39.34
CA ALA A 453 27.70 -20.54 -38.21
C ALA A 453 27.13 -21.59 -37.24
N VAL A 454 27.26 -21.34 -35.94
CA VAL A 454 26.68 -22.18 -34.88
C VAL A 454 25.52 -21.42 -34.25
N VAL A 455 24.32 -21.99 -34.30
CA VAL A 455 23.08 -21.33 -33.90
C VAL A 455 22.40 -22.16 -32.83
N PRO A 456 22.10 -21.61 -31.63
CA PRO A 456 21.35 -22.34 -30.62
C PRO A 456 19.93 -22.60 -31.14
N VAL A 457 19.44 -23.81 -30.90
CA VAL A 457 18.12 -24.28 -31.26
C VAL A 457 17.36 -24.54 -29.97
N GLY A 458 16.10 -24.17 -29.95
CA GLY A 458 15.21 -24.39 -28.82
C GLY A 458 13.79 -24.71 -29.27
N LEU A 459 12.90 -24.84 -28.29
CA LEU A 459 11.47 -25.01 -28.54
C LEU A 459 10.72 -23.78 -28.03
N LEU A 460 9.71 -23.37 -28.79
CA LEU A 460 8.79 -22.33 -28.37
C LEU A 460 8.03 -22.80 -27.14
N GLN A 461 8.10 -22.02 -26.06
CA GLN A 461 7.46 -22.32 -24.78
C GLN A 461 6.00 -21.85 -24.75
N ALA A 462 5.27 -22.25 -23.71
CA ALA A 462 3.86 -21.91 -23.54
C ALA A 462 3.58 -20.41 -23.37
N ASP A 463 4.58 -19.63 -22.97
CA ASP A 463 4.53 -18.16 -22.87
C ASP A 463 4.90 -17.45 -24.19
N GLY A 464 5.23 -18.22 -25.24
CA GLY A 464 5.69 -17.70 -26.52
C GLY A 464 7.17 -17.29 -26.53
N SER A 465 7.90 -17.52 -25.44
CA SER A 465 9.36 -17.32 -25.40
C SER A 465 10.11 -18.52 -25.99
N CYS A 466 11.35 -18.30 -26.39
CA CYS A 466 12.24 -19.36 -26.85
C CYS A 466 13.18 -19.76 -25.71
N ASP A 467 13.06 -21.00 -25.24
CA ASP A 467 14.06 -21.59 -24.34
C ASP A 467 15.18 -22.18 -25.21
N LEU A 468 16.24 -21.40 -25.39
CA LEU A 468 17.41 -21.81 -26.18
C LEU A 468 18.34 -22.62 -25.29
N ASP A 469 18.38 -23.93 -25.50
CA ASP A 469 19.29 -24.81 -24.78
C ASP A 469 20.70 -24.72 -25.42
N PRO A 470 21.74 -24.34 -24.65
CA PRO A 470 23.12 -24.32 -25.16
C PRO A 470 23.64 -25.71 -25.59
N GLN A 471 23.01 -26.82 -25.17
CA GLN A 471 23.35 -28.17 -25.58
C GLN A 471 22.83 -28.53 -26.98
N THR A 472 21.82 -27.82 -27.49
CA THR A 472 21.27 -28.03 -28.83
C THR A 472 21.63 -26.88 -29.74
N ALA A 473 22.75 -26.99 -30.46
CA ALA A 473 23.20 -26.00 -31.44
C ALA A 473 23.35 -26.62 -32.83
N PHE A 474 22.81 -25.93 -33.85
CA PHE A 474 22.88 -26.35 -35.24
C PHE A 474 24.02 -25.63 -35.96
N THR A 475 24.83 -26.39 -36.69
CA THR A 475 25.97 -25.88 -37.45
C THR A 475 25.62 -25.75 -38.94
N TYR A 476 25.54 -24.52 -39.42
CA TYR A 476 25.44 -24.24 -40.85
C TYR A 476 26.82 -24.36 -41.49
N VAL A 477 26.92 -25.16 -42.55
CA VAL A 477 28.14 -25.42 -43.35
C VAL A 477 27.95 -25.07 -44.82
#